data_AF-A0A958BU58-F1
#
_entry.id   AF-A0A958BU58-F1
#
_cell.length_a   1.000
_cell.length_b   1.000
_cell.length_c   1.000
_cell.angle_alpha   90.00
_cell.angle_beta   90.00
_cell.angle_gamma   90.00
#
_symmetry.space_group_name_H-M   'P 1'
#
loop_
_entity.id
_entity.type
_entity.pdbx_description
1 polymer ?
#
loop_
_entity_poly.entity_id
_entity_poly.type
_entity_poly.pdbx_seq_one_letter_code
_entity_poly.pdbx_strand_id
1 'polypeptide(L)'
;MSTFVIFVAGVLAGWLIEWAVDWLYWRRVHADLQRKLEASEALMVQRRDDTAEVEALRRELAQAKAEVARHEQAAATALPQEQYTAAQAALSQCQEELTETRTELNHYLEQFTEMQTYRDKLAAAEAEIDRLKTELTNRPGHVTQVVEKVIIKDNLERINGIGPVFARRFNEAEVFTFGQLAALTPERIQEIIVPQPWQHIDPDVWIAEAKEFAESAGQ
;
A
#
# COMPACT_ATOMS: atom_id res chain seq x y z
N MET A 1 -24.86 93.91 -53.12
CA MET A 1 -23.92 93.67 -52.01
C MET A 1 -22.51 93.77 -52.54
N SER A 2 -21.65 94.55 -51.88
CA SER A 2 -20.28 94.79 -52.34
C SER A 2 -19.44 93.51 -52.20
N THR A 3 -18.81 93.08 -53.29
CA THR A 3 -17.92 91.90 -53.36
C THR A 3 -16.77 91.97 -52.34
N PHE A 4 -16.36 93.18 -51.96
CA PHE A 4 -15.36 93.44 -50.93
C PHE A 4 -15.77 92.92 -49.54
N VAL A 5 -17.05 93.04 -49.16
CA VAL A 5 -17.55 92.56 -47.86
C VAL A 5 -17.48 91.04 -47.77
N ILE A 6 -17.75 90.34 -48.88
CA ILE A 6 -17.67 88.88 -48.95
C ILE A 6 -16.21 88.40 -48.82
N PHE A 7 -15.26 89.12 -49.43
CA PHE A 7 -13.83 88.81 -49.32
C PHE A 7 -13.31 88.97 -47.89
N VAL A 8 -13.61 90.09 -47.25
CA VAL A 8 -13.22 90.35 -45.85
C VAL A 8 -13.86 89.34 -44.90
N ALA A 9 -15.15 89.01 -45.11
CA ALA A 9 -15.83 87.99 -44.32
C ALA A 9 -15.18 86.61 -44.46
N GLY A 10 -14.72 86.24 -45.66
CA GLY A 10 -13.99 84.98 -45.89
C GLY A 10 -12.65 84.92 -45.16
N VAL A 11 -11.87 86.01 -45.17
CA VAL A 11 -10.58 86.08 -44.46
C VAL A 11 -10.78 86.00 -42.94
N LEU A 12 -11.78 86.70 -42.39
CA LEU A 12 -12.09 86.64 -40.97
C LEU A 12 -12.62 85.26 -40.55
N ALA A 13 -13.44 84.62 -41.39
CA ALA A 13 -13.91 83.26 -41.14
C ALA A 13 -12.74 82.26 -41.15
N GLY A 14 -11.82 82.36 -42.10
CA GLY A 14 -10.61 81.54 -42.14
C GLY A 14 -9.74 81.73 -40.89
N TRP A 15 -9.47 82.98 -40.51
CA TRP A 15 -8.71 83.30 -39.30
C TRP A 15 -9.36 82.76 -38.01
N LEU A 16 -10.69 82.86 -37.90
CA LEU A 16 -11.42 82.29 -36.75
C LEU A 16 -11.40 80.77 -36.72
N ILE A 17 -11.43 80.11 -37.89
CA ILE A 17 -11.33 78.65 -37.98
C ILE A 17 -9.94 78.18 -37.54
N GLU A 18 -8.88 78.84 -38.02
CA GLU A 18 -7.50 78.54 -37.59
C GLU A 18 -7.35 78.72 -36.07
N TRP A 19 -7.83 79.85 -35.54
CA TRP A 19 -7.81 80.10 -34.10
C TRP A 19 -8.61 79.06 -33.29
N ALA A 20 -9.77 78.64 -33.80
CA ALA A 20 -10.59 77.60 -33.16
C ALA A 20 -9.89 76.23 -33.13
N VAL A 21 -9.18 75.87 -34.21
CA VAL A 21 -8.38 74.63 -34.28
C VAL A 21 -7.20 74.68 -33.32
N ASP A 22 -6.45 75.78 -33.31
CA ASP A 22 -5.32 75.97 -32.39
C ASP A 22 -5.77 75.94 -30.93
N TRP A 23 -6.90 76.58 -30.61
CA TRP A 23 -7.47 76.57 -29.27
C TRP A 23 -7.91 75.16 -28.84
N LEU A 24 -8.58 74.40 -29.71
CA LEU A 24 -8.97 73.01 -29.41
C LEU A 24 -7.75 72.10 -29.24
N TYR A 25 -6.74 72.26 -30.08
CA TYR A 25 -5.48 71.52 -29.99
C TYR A 25 -4.78 71.81 -28.66
N TRP A 26 -4.52 73.09 -28.35
CA TRP A 26 -3.86 73.49 -27.11
C TRP A 26 -4.67 73.14 -25.86
N ARG A 27 -6.00 73.21 -25.92
CA ARG A 27 -6.87 72.77 -24.82
C ARG A 27 -6.73 71.28 -24.53
N ARG A 28 -6.67 70.44 -25.57
CA ARG A 28 -6.49 69.00 -25.41
C ARG A 28 -5.09 68.64 -24.92
N VAL A 29 -4.07 69.31 -25.47
CA VAL A 29 -2.67 69.11 -25.09
C VAL A 29 -2.41 69.53 -23.64
N HIS A 30 -2.95 70.68 -23.20
CA HIS A 30 -2.83 71.09 -21.79
C HIS A 30 -3.51 70.11 -20.83
N ALA A 31 -4.69 69.59 -21.19
CA ALA A 31 -5.37 68.58 -20.38
C ALA A 31 -4.56 67.27 -20.29
N ASP A 32 -3.91 66.85 -21.38
CA ASP A 32 -3.06 65.65 -21.40
C ASP A 32 -1.77 65.84 -20.58
N LEU A 33 -1.14 67.01 -20.68
CA LEU A 33 0.05 67.36 -19.88
C LEU A 33 -0.26 67.45 -18.39
N GLN A 34 -1.41 68.04 -18.01
CA GLN A 34 -1.85 68.10 -16.62
C GLN A 34 -2.07 66.69 -16.06
N ARG A 35 -2.76 65.81 -16.81
CA ARG A 35 -2.94 64.40 -16.40
C ARG A 35 -1.62 63.66 -16.23
N LYS A 36 -0.65 63.88 -17.13
CA LYS A 36 0.68 63.29 -17.03
C LYS A 36 1.46 63.81 -15.83
N LEU A 37 1.36 65.11 -15.55
CA LEU A 37 1.98 65.73 -14.39
C LEU A 37 1.39 65.14 -13.09
N GLU A 38 0.06 65.16 -12.96
CA GLU A 38 -0.66 64.56 -11.82
C GLU A 38 -0.33 63.07 -11.65
N ALA A 39 -0.29 62.30 -12.75
CA ALA A 39 0.10 60.89 -12.71
C ALA A 39 1.56 60.71 -12.27
N SER A 40 2.48 61.58 -12.72
CA SER A 40 3.88 61.53 -12.31
C SER A 40 4.07 61.91 -10.84
N GLU A 41 3.32 62.88 -10.34
CA GLU A 41 3.32 63.30 -8.95
C GLU A 41 2.75 62.20 -8.04
N ALA A 42 1.62 61.59 -8.42
CA ALA A 42 1.04 60.46 -7.71
C ALA A 42 2.02 59.28 -7.64
N LEU A 43 2.73 58.98 -8.74
CA LEU A 43 3.71 57.91 -8.79
C LEU A 43 4.96 58.22 -7.96
N MET A 44 5.35 59.49 -7.81
CA MET A 44 6.43 59.89 -6.89
C MET A 44 6.01 59.75 -5.42
N VAL A 45 4.79 60.11 -5.08
CA VAL A 45 4.25 59.90 -3.72
C VAL A 45 4.19 58.41 -3.40
N GLN A 46 3.64 57.60 -4.31
CA GLN A 46 3.59 56.15 -4.14
C GLN A 46 4.98 55.54 -3.95
N ARG A 47 5.96 55.91 -4.78
CA ARG A 47 7.33 55.41 -4.61
C ARG A 47 7.95 55.82 -3.28
N ARG A 48 7.66 57.03 -2.79
CA ARG A 48 8.13 57.49 -1.49
C ARG A 48 7.52 56.65 -0.36
N ASP A 49 6.23 56.36 -0.43
CA ASP A 49 5.54 55.53 0.55
C ASP A 49 6.07 54.08 0.54
N ASP A 50 6.22 53.49 -0.65
CA ASP A 50 6.82 52.15 -0.83
C ASP A 50 8.24 52.10 -0.23
N THR A 51 9.06 53.14 -0.46
CA THR A 51 10.41 53.18 0.13
C THR A 51 10.38 53.28 1.66
N ALA A 52 9.41 54.01 2.23
CA ALA A 52 9.25 54.10 3.68
C ALA A 52 8.81 52.77 4.30
N GLU A 53 7.92 52.04 3.62
CA GLU A 53 7.48 50.70 4.03
C GLU A 53 8.64 49.69 3.99
N VAL A 54 9.44 49.69 2.92
CA VAL A 54 10.63 48.84 2.82
C VAL A 54 11.64 49.15 3.93
N GLU A 55 11.84 50.43 4.25
CA GLU A 55 12.70 50.81 5.37
C GLU A 55 12.15 50.35 6.72
N ALA A 56 10.83 50.44 6.93
CA ALA A 56 10.18 49.96 8.15
C ALA A 56 10.36 48.44 8.31
N LEU A 57 10.07 47.66 7.26
CA LEU A 57 10.27 46.21 7.24
C LEU A 57 11.73 45.82 7.47
N ARG A 58 12.68 46.59 6.91
CA ARG A 58 14.11 46.37 7.18
C ARG A 58 14.47 46.62 8.64
N ARG A 59 13.88 47.63 9.29
CA ARG A 59 14.10 47.89 10.73
C ARG A 59 13.50 46.77 11.58
N GLU A 60 12.29 46.31 11.28
CA GLU A 60 11.66 45.18 11.97
C GLU A 60 12.48 43.90 11.81
N LEU A 61 12.95 43.60 10.59
CA LEU A 61 13.83 42.45 10.34
C LEU A 61 15.15 42.58 11.11
N ALA A 62 15.73 43.77 11.20
CA ALA A 62 16.93 44.00 11.97
C ALA A 62 16.69 43.83 13.48
N GLN A 63 15.53 44.28 13.99
CA GLN A 63 15.12 44.09 15.39
C GLN A 63 14.93 42.61 15.71
N ALA A 64 14.15 41.88 14.90
CA ALA A 64 13.92 40.44 15.08
C ALA A 64 15.24 39.64 15.05
N LYS A 65 16.14 39.97 14.12
CA LYS A 65 17.49 39.37 14.08
C LYS A 65 18.30 39.66 15.34
N ALA A 66 18.23 40.88 15.85
CA ALA A 66 18.91 41.24 17.09
C ALA A 66 18.32 40.52 18.31
N GLU A 67 17.00 40.31 18.35
CA GLU A 67 16.34 39.52 19.40
C GLU A 67 16.76 38.05 19.35
N VAL A 68 16.76 37.43 18.16
CA VAL A 68 17.25 36.05 17.99
C VAL A 68 18.71 35.93 18.45
N ALA A 69 19.59 36.85 18.02
CA ALA A 69 20.98 36.85 18.45
C ALA A 69 21.14 37.03 19.97
N ARG A 70 20.28 37.84 20.61
CA ARG A 70 20.24 37.97 22.08
C ARG A 70 19.81 36.67 22.76
N HIS A 71 18.80 36.00 22.24
CA HIS A 71 18.34 34.71 22.78
C HIS A 71 19.40 33.62 22.59
N GLU A 72 20.08 33.58 21.45
CA GLU A 72 21.20 32.66 21.20
C GLU A 72 22.39 32.95 22.14
N GLN A 73 22.78 34.21 22.31
CA GLN A 73 23.84 34.59 23.25
C GLN A 73 23.45 34.32 24.70
N ALA A 74 22.20 34.60 25.08
CA ALA A 74 21.69 34.29 26.41
C ALA A 74 21.67 32.78 26.65
N ALA A 75 21.28 31.97 25.67
CA ALA A 75 21.36 30.51 25.75
C ALA A 75 22.82 30.02 25.86
N ALA A 76 23.74 30.63 25.11
CA ALA A 76 25.17 30.31 25.14
C ALA A 76 25.87 30.74 26.45
N THR A 77 25.31 31.71 27.19
CA THR A 77 25.82 32.13 28.51
C THR A 77 25.09 31.49 29.68
N ALA A 78 23.82 31.09 29.51
CA ALA A 78 23.01 30.45 30.55
C ALA A 78 23.29 28.95 30.71
N LEU A 79 23.75 28.28 29.65
CA LEU A 79 24.21 26.89 29.69
C LEU A 79 25.73 26.88 29.45
N PRO A 80 26.55 26.27 30.34
CA PRO A 80 27.94 25.99 30.03
C PRO A 80 28.04 25.31 28.66
N GLN A 81 29.02 25.67 27.83
CA GLN A 81 29.20 25.14 26.47
C GLN A 81 29.05 23.60 26.41
N GLU A 82 29.51 22.91 27.44
CA GLU A 82 29.39 21.46 27.65
C GLU A 82 27.92 20.97 27.72
N GLN A 83 27.04 21.69 28.42
CA GLN A 83 25.61 21.36 28.51
C GLN A 83 24.88 21.61 27.19
N TYR A 84 25.25 22.65 26.43
CA TYR A 84 24.69 22.90 25.11
C TYR A 84 25.07 21.80 24.11
N THR A 85 26.34 21.38 24.11
CA THR A 85 26.79 20.25 23.28
C THR A 85 26.15 18.93 23.71
N ALA A 86 25.97 18.70 25.01
CA ALA A 86 25.31 17.51 25.53
C ALA A 86 23.82 17.49 25.13
N ALA A 87 23.12 18.64 25.22
CA ALA A 87 21.73 18.76 24.80
C ALA A 87 21.56 18.57 23.28
N GLN A 88 22.49 19.09 22.46
CA GLN A 88 22.48 18.85 21.01
C GLN A 88 22.72 17.38 20.68
N ALA A 89 23.68 16.73 21.35
CA ALA A 89 23.95 15.31 21.16
C ALA A 89 22.74 14.45 21.56
N ALA A 90 22.11 14.75 22.70
CA ALA A 90 20.90 14.07 23.14
C ALA A 90 19.72 14.29 22.17
N LEU A 91 19.57 15.49 21.61
CA LEU A 91 18.57 15.78 20.60
C LEU A 91 18.82 14.98 19.32
N SER A 92 20.06 14.90 18.85
CA SER A 92 20.39 14.09 17.66
C SER A 92 20.16 12.60 17.90
N GLN A 93 20.46 12.08 19.10
CA GLN A 93 20.17 10.69 19.46
C GLN A 93 18.67 10.43 19.46
N CYS A 94 17.88 11.30 20.09
CA CYS A 94 16.42 11.16 20.10
C CYS A 94 15.81 11.23 18.69
N GLN A 95 16.38 12.06 17.80
CA GLN A 95 15.98 12.10 16.40
C GLN A 95 16.28 10.80 15.67
N GLU A 96 17.47 10.22 15.90
CA GLU A 96 17.87 8.93 15.31
C GLU A 96 16.95 7.80 15.79
N GLU A 97 16.71 7.68 17.10
CA GLU A 97 15.77 6.72 17.70
C GLU A 97 14.35 6.84 17.10
N LEU A 98 13.89 8.08 16.89
CA LEU A 98 12.58 8.34 16.30
C LEU A 98 12.52 7.94 14.82
N THR A 99 13.62 8.09 14.07
CA THR A 99 13.72 7.59 12.70
C THR A 99 13.77 6.08 12.62
N GLU A 100 14.47 5.42 13.55
CA GLU A 100 14.53 3.97 13.66
C GLU A 100 13.14 3.39 13.97
N THR A 101 12.49 3.90 15.03
CA THR A 101 11.14 3.50 15.43
C THR A 101 10.13 3.70 14.29
N ARG A 102 10.26 4.79 13.52
CA ARG A 102 9.40 5.04 12.36
C ARG A 102 9.64 4.03 11.24
N THR A 103 10.88 3.62 11.04
CA THR A 103 11.24 2.60 10.05
C THR A 103 10.70 1.24 10.46
N GLU A 104 10.83 0.87 11.73
CA GLU A 104 10.22 -0.34 12.28
C GLU A 104 8.69 -0.35 12.13
N LEU A 105 8.03 0.77 12.45
CA LEU A 105 6.58 0.92 12.28
C LEU A 105 6.16 0.70 10.83
N ASN A 106 6.87 1.31 9.87
CA ASN A 106 6.59 1.12 8.45
C ASN A 106 6.76 -0.34 8.03
N HIS A 107 7.80 -1.02 8.54
CA HIS A 107 8.00 -2.44 8.29
C HIS A 107 6.84 -3.29 8.83
N TYR A 108 6.37 -3.04 10.04
CA TYR A 108 5.20 -3.74 10.59
C TYR A 108 3.91 -3.48 9.82
N LEU A 109 3.71 -2.26 9.32
CA LEU A 109 2.56 -1.92 8.46
C LEU A 109 2.60 -2.68 7.12
N GLU A 110 3.78 -2.84 6.54
CA GLU A 110 3.98 -3.63 5.32
C GLU A 110 3.68 -5.12 5.57
N GLN A 111 4.24 -5.70 6.63
CA GLN A 111 3.94 -7.09 7.03
C GLN A 111 2.45 -7.32 7.29
N PHE A 112 1.77 -6.36 7.94
CA PHE A 112 0.34 -6.45 8.16
C PHE A 112 -0.44 -6.46 6.83
N THR A 113 -0.02 -5.64 5.88
CA THR A 113 -0.62 -5.58 4.55
C THR A 113 -0.45 -6.92 3.82
N GLU A 114 0.77 -7.48 3.82
CA GLU A 114 1.02 -8.80 3.24
C GLU A 114 0.13 -9.88 3.86
N MET A 115 0.00 -9.89 5.18
CA MET A 115 -0.85 -10.84 5.90
C MET A 115 -2.32 -10.74 5.46
N GLN A 116 -2.86 -9.52 5.27
CA GLN A 116 -4.21 -9.35 4.74
C GLN A 116 -4.33 -9.93 3.33
N THR A 117 -3.33 -9.71 2.46
CA THR A 117 -3.38 -10.29 1.10
C THR A 117 -3.39 -11.82 1.11
N TYR A 118 -2.66 -12.45 2.03
CA TYR A 118 -2.70 -13.91 2.19
C TYR A 118 -4.05 -14.38 2.72
N ARG A 119 -4.65 -13.64 3.65
CA ARG A 119 -5.98 -13.93 4.17
C ARG A 119 -7.05 -13.85 3.08
N ASP A 120 -6.98 -12.83 2.22
CA ASP A 120 -7.88 -12.66 1.08
C ASP A 120 -7.70 -13.79 0.05
N LYS A 121 -6.45 -14.18 -0.23
CA LYS A 121 -6.15 -15.33 -1.09
C LYS A 121 -6.69 -16.64 -0.51
N LEU A 122 -6.56 -16.84 0.79
CA LEU A 122 -7.09 -18.01 1.47
C LEU A 122 -8.63 -18.05 1.38
N ALA A 123 -9.30 -16.94 1.70
CA ALA A 123 -10.75 -16.83 1.58
C ALA A 123 -11.23 -17.07 0.13
N ALA A 124 -10.50 -16.56 -0.86
CA ALA A 124 -10.81 -16.80 -2.27
C ALA A 124 -10.62 -18.27 -2.67
N ALA A 125 -9.55 -18.92 -2.20
CA ALA A 125 -9.31 -20.34 -2.45
C ALA A 125 -10.37 -21.23 -1.77
N GLU A 126 -10.77 -20.91 -0.54
CA GLU A 126 -11.85 -21.58 0.18
C GLU A 126 -13.18 -21.45 -0.57
N ALA A 127 -13.53 -20.25 -1.04
CA ALA A 127 -14.72 -20.03 -1.85
C ALA A 127 -14.71 -20.82 -3.17
N GLU A 128 -13.55 -20.94 -3.83
CA GLU A 128 -13.42 -21.75 -5.05
C GLU A 128 -13.54 -23.24 -4.76
N ILE A 129 -12.98 -23.73 -3.65
CA ILE A 129 -13.18 -25.11 -3.19
C ILE A 129 -14.67 -25.39 -2.97
N ASP A 130 -15.39 -24.50 -2.30
CA ASP A 130 -16.82 -24.68 -2.04
C ASP A 130 -17.67 -24.62 -3.32
N ARG A 131 -17.28 -23.75 -4.27
CA ARG A 131 -17.88 -23.71 -5.60
C ARG A 131 -17.67 -25.02 -6.36
N LEU A 132 -16.43 -25.53 -6.41
CA LEU A 132 -16.10 -26.79 -7.08
C LEU A 132 -16.82 -27.97 -6.42
N LYS A 133 -16.91 -28.01 -5.09
CA LYS A 133 -17.72 -29.01 -4.38
C LYS A 133 -19.20 -28.94 -4.78
N THR A 134 -19.75 -27.73 -4.87
CA THR A 134 -21.15 -27.51 -5.26
C THR A 134 -21.39 -27.94 -6.72
N GLU A 135 -20.47 -27.61 -7.63
CA GLU A 135 -20.52 -28.03 -9.04
C GLU A 135 -20.42 -29.55 -9.18
N LEU A 136 -19.53 -30.19 -8.42
CA LEU A 136 -19.42 -31.65 -8.37
C LEU A 136 -20.71 -32.30 -7.87
N THR A 137 -21.37 -31.67 -6.88
CA THR A 137 -22.65 -32.15 -6.32
C THR A 137 -23.82 -31.96 -7.29
N ASN A 138 -23.81 -30.88 -8.09
CA ASN A 138 -24.93 -30.51 -8.96
C ASN A 138 -24.82 -31.01 -10.41
N ARG A 139 -23.74 -31.71 -10.79
CA ARG A 139 -23.57 -32.23 -12.15
C ARG A 139 -24.57 -33.37 -12.43
N PRO A 140 -25.56 -33.20 -13.32
CA PRO A 140 -26.54 -34.25 -13.59
C PRO A 140 -25.96 -35.25 -14.61
N GLY A 141 -25.72 -36.49 -14.15
CA GLY A 141 -25.32 -37.63 -14.97
C GLY A 141 -23.89 -38.10 -14.72
N HIS A 142 -23.77 -39.22 -13.99
CA HIS A 142 -22.59 -39.88 -13.40
C HIS A 142 -22.26 -39.36 -11.98
N VAL A 143 -22.51 -40.05 -10.87
CA VAL A 143 -22.83 -41.47 -10.62
C VAL A 143 -23.64 -41.59 -9.31
N THR A 144 -24.75 -42.33 -9.35
CA THR A 144 -25.32 -42.98 -8.17
C THR A 144 -24.40 -44.14 -7.76
N GLN A 145 -23.82 -44.09 -6.55
CA GLN A 145 -22.87 -45.06 -5.93
C GLN A 145 -21.45 -45.06 -6.54
N VAL A 146 -20.38 -44.69 -5.85
CA VAL A 146 -19.92 -45.14 -4.53
C VAL A 146 -19.13 -43.99 -3.92
N VAL A 147 -19.30 -43.70 -2.62
CA VAL A 147 -18.27 -42.96 -1.87
C VAL A 147 -17.06 -43.88 -1.87
N GLU A 148 -16.18 -43.76 -2.86
CA GLU A 148 -14.96 -44.55 -2.93
C GLU A 148 -14.09 -44.10 -1.76
N LYS A 149 -14.25 -44.81 -0.64
CA LYS A 149 -13.40 -44.69 0.52
C LYS A 149 -11.98 -44.87 0.02
N VAL A 150 -11.19 -43.80 0.02
CA VAL A 150 -9.76 -43.87 -0.26
C VAL A 150 -9.17 -44.87 0.74
N ILE A 151 -8.88 -46.09 0.27
CA ILE A 151 -8.27 -47.12 1.11
C ILE A 151 -6.78 -46.76 1.19
N ILE A 152 -6.42 -46.08 2.28
CA ILE A 152 -5.01 -45.88 2.63
C ILE A 152 -4.45 -47.25 2.98
N LYS A 153 -3.46 -47.70 2.21
CA LYS A 153 -2.82 -49.00 2.40
C LYS A 153 -2.01 -49.00 3.70
N ASP A 154 -2.31 -49.95 4.57
CA ASP A 154 -1.52 -50.21 5.78
C ASP A 154 -0.26 -51.01 5.44
N ASN A 155 0.76 -50.85 6.28
CA ASN A 155 1.95 -51.70 6.20
C ASN A 155 1.68 -53.04 6.92
N LEU A 156 1.15 -54.03 6.20
CA LEU A 156 0.87 -55.37 6.72
C LEU A 156 2.12 -56.10 7.26
N GLU A 157 3.34 -55.66 6.91
CA GLU A 157 4.60 -56.22 7.44
C GLU A 157 4.81 -55.91 8.93
N ARG A 158 3.96 -55.08 9.55
CA ARG A 158 3.96 -54.83 11.00
C ARG A 158 3.45 -56.01 11.81
N ILE A 159 2.73 -56.96 11.19
CA ILE A 159 2.24 -58.17 11.84
C ILE A 159 3.35 -59.23 11.85
N ASN A 160 3.59 -59.84 13.00
CA ASN A 160 4.67 -60.79 13.18
C ASN A 160 4.45 -62.04 12.32
N GLY A 161 5.43 -62.35 11.47
CA GLY A 161 5.37 -63.47 10.53
C GLY A 161 4.85 -63.12 9.13
N ILE A 162 4.35 -61.89 8.91
CA ILE A 162 4.04 -61.39 7.56
C ILE A 162 5.25 -60.67 6.98
N GLY A 163 6.00 -61.38 6.12
CA GLY A 163 7.08 -60.77 5.35
C GLY A 163 6.60 -60.04 4.08
N PRO A 164 7.51 -59.34 3.37
CA PRO A 164 7.18 -58.59 2.15
C PRO A 164 6.51 -59.42 1.05
N VAL A 165 6.83 -60.72 0.98
CA VAL A 165 6.22 -61.67 0.02
C VAL A 165 4.76 -61.93 0.35
N PHE A 166 4.43 -62.14 1.63
CA PHE A 166 3.06 -62.37 2.06
C PHE A 166 2.24 -61.09 2.01
N ALA A 167 2.82 -59.96 2.43
CA ALA A 167 2.21 -58.65 2.24
C ALA A 167 1.87 -58.39 0.77
N ARG A 168 2.76 -58.71 -0.17
CA ARG A 168 2.47 -58.61 -1.61
C ARG A 168 1.30 -59.48 -2.04
N ARG A 169 1.26 -60.76 -1.63
CA ARG A 169 0.15 -61.68 -1.94
C ARG A 169 -1.18 -61.19 -1.39
N PHE A 170 -1.20 -60.63 -0.17
CA PHE A 170 -2.40 -60.00 0.38
C PHE A 170 -2.85 -58.79 -0.45
N ASN A 171 -1.92 -57.93 -0.86
CA ASN A 171 -2.24 -56.80 -1.72
C ASN A 171 -2.75 -57.22 -3.11
N GLU A 172 -2.20 -58.29 -3.69
CA GLU A 172 -2.66 -58.88 -4.95
C GLU A 172 -4.08 -59.48 -4.81
N ALA A 173 -4.45 -59.92 -3.60
CA ALA A 173 -5.80 -60.38 -3.25
C ALA A 173 -6.71 -59.25 -2.74
N GLU A 174 -6.37 -57.99 -3.01
CA GLU A 174 -7.13 -56.77 -2.65
C GLU A 174 -7.27 -56.53 -1.12
N VAL A 175 -6.37 -57.10 -0.32
CA VAL A 175 -6.28 -56.90 1.14
C VAL A 175 -5.15 -55.91 1.41
N PHE A 176 -5.54 -54.66 1.68
CA PHE A 176 -4.62 -53.52 1.81
C PHE A 176 -4.53 -52.97 3.24
N THR A 177 -5.47 -53.32 4.14
CA THR A 177 -5.57 -52.74 5.49
C THR A 177 -5.57 -53.81 6.57
N PHE A 178 -5.18 -53.44 7.80
CA PHE A 178 -5.25 -54.32 8.97
C PHE A 178 -6.69 -54.77 9.23
N GLY A 179 -7.66 -53.88 9.06
CA GLY A 179 -9.08 -54.20 9.22
C GLY A 179 -9.60 -55.23 8.20
N GLN A 180 -9.11 -55.17 6.95
CA GLN A 180 -9.47 -56.18 5.94
C GLN A 180 -8.85 -57.54 6.26
N LEU A 181 -7.59 -57.57 6.71
CA LEU A 181 -6.92 -58.81 7.09
C LEU A 181 -7.57 -59.47 8.32
N ALA A 182 -7.96 -58.66 9.32
CA ALA A 182 -8.66 -59.13 10.53
C ALA A 182 -10.06 -59.70 10.25
N ALA A 183 -10.66 -59.34 9.11
CA ALA A 183 -11.98 -59.83 8.69
C ALA A 183 -11.92 -61.12 7.86
N LEU A 184 -10.72 -61.60 7.49
CA LEU A 184 -10.56 -62.86 6.77
C LEU A 184 -10.67 -64.05 7.72
N THR A 185 -11.02 -65.21 7.15
CA THR A 185 -10.94 -66.48 7.87
C THR A 185 -9.55 -67.11 7.72
N PRO A 186 -9.11 -67.97 8.67
CA PRO A 186 -7.84 -68.69 8.57
C PRO A 186 -7.68 -69.46 7.25
N GLU A 187 -8.76 -70.06 6.76
CA GLU A 187 -8.78 -70.81 5.50
C GLU A 187 -8.53 -69.88 4.32
N ARG A 188 -9.19 -68.71 4.32
CA ARG A 188 -9.02 -67.72 3.26
C ARG A 188 -7.60 -67.15 3.23
N ILE A 189 -6.97 -66.99 4.38
CA ILE A 189 -5.56 -66.59 4.47
C ILE A 189 -4.65 -67.66 3.86
N GLN A 190 -4.90 -68.94 4.15
CA GLN A 190 -4.13 -70.04 3.56
C GLN A 190 -4.32 -70.12 2.04
N GLU A 191 -5.52 -69.86 1.52
CA GLU A 191 -5.79 -69.79 0.09
C GLU A 191 -5.03 -68.65 -0.61
N ILE A 192 -4.94 -67.47 0.02
CA ILE A 192 -4.24 -66.31 -0.54
C ILE A 192 -2.72 -66.51 -0.48
N ILE A 193 -2.24 -67.05 0.65
CA ILE A 193 -0.80 -67.17 0.90
C ILE A 193 -0.21 -68.41 0.27
N VAL A 194 -0.96 -69.48 0.04
CA VAL A 194 -0.47 -70.75 -0.54
C VAL A 194 0.91 -71.12 0.03
N PRO A 195 1.00 -71.38 1.35
CA PRO A 195 2.26 -71.67 2.01
C PRO A 195 2.87 -72.95 1.44
N GLN A 196 4.19 -72.97 1.30
CA GLN A 196 4.92 -74.18 0.95
C GLN A 196 4.90 -75.18 2.11
N PRO A 197 5.07 -76.50 1.88
CA PRO A 197 4.98 -77.53 2.93
C PRO A 197 5.91 -77.36 4.14
N TRP A 198 6.98 -76.58 3.99
CA TRP A 198 7.95 -76.27 5.05
C TRP A 198 7.72 -74.92 5.74
N GLN A 199 6.74 -74.12 5.29
CA GLN A 199 6.41 -72.83 5.87
C GLN A 199 5.32 -73.01 6.92
N HIS A 200 5.70 -72.93 8.20
CA HIS A 200 4.73 -72.85 9.29
C HIS A 200 4.14 -71.43 9.30
N ILE A 201 2.83 -71.33 9.04
CA ILE A 201 2.07 -70.08 9.18
C ILE A 201 0.99 -70.29 10.22
N ASP A 202 0.71 -69.26 11.01
CA ASP A 202 -0.33 -69.27 12.05
C ASP A 202 -1.36 -68.17 11.74
N PRO A 203 -2.34 -68.45 10.86
CA PRO A 203 -3.31 -67.44 10.41
C PRO A 203 -4.14 -66.83 11.55
N ASP A 204 -4.43 -67.61 12.60
CA ASP A 204 -5.17 -67.15 13.77
C ASP A 204 -4.44 -66.04 14.53
N VAL A 205 -3.11 -66.15 14.64
CA VAL A 205 -2.26 -65.12 15.29
C VAL A 205 -2.24 -63.85 14.44
N TRP A 206 -2.16 -63.99 13.11
CA TRP A 206 -2.19 -62.85 12.19
C TRP A 206 -3.52 -62.09 12.22
N ILE A 207 -4.65 -62.80 12.31
CA ILE A 207 -5.98 -62.19 12.45
C ILE A 207 -6.09 -61.42 13.77
N ALA A 208 -5.61 -62.00 14.87
CA ALA A 208 -5.63 -61.37 16.19
C ALA A 208 -4.79 -60.09 16.21
N GLU A 209 -3.54 -60.13 15.73
CA GLU A 209 -2.67 -58.94 15.66
C GLU A 209 -3.22 -57.88 14.68
N ALA A 210 -3.77 -58.30 13.53
CA ALA A 210 -4.41 -57.38 12.59
C ALA A 210 -5.57 -56.62 13.22
N LYS A 211 -6.35 -57.27 14.10
CA LYS A 211 -7.44 -56.63 14.82
C LYS A 211 -6.94 -55.55 15.78
N GLU A 212 -5.87 -55.84 16.53
CA GLU A 212 -5.24 -54.86 17.43
C GLU A 212 -4.69 -53.64 16.67
N PHE A 213 -4.06 -53.85 15.51
CA PHE A 213 -3.61 -52.76 14.66
C PHE A 213 -4.77 -51.96 14.04
N ALA A 214 -5.87 -52.60 13.68
CA ALA A 214 -7.06 -51.92 13.18
C ALA A 214 -7.74 -51.05 14.24
N GLU A 215 -7.78 -51.51 15.50
CA GLU A 215 -8.33 -50.76 16.63
C GLU A 215 -7.46 -49.56 17.01
N SER A 216 -6.13 -49.70 16.94
CA SER A 216 -5.20 -48.60 17.24
C SER A 216 -5.05 -47.57 16.12
N ALA A 217 -5.31 -47.93 14.86
CA ALA A 217 -5.31 -46.99 13.72
C ALA A 217 -6.61 -46.18 13.58
N GLY A 218 -7.68 -46.57 14.30
CA GLY A 218 -8.99 -45.90 14.31
C GLY A 218 -9.21 -44.87 15.41
N GLN A 219 -8.21 -44.64 16.27
CA GLN A 219 -8.17 -43.57 17.30
C GLN A 219 -7.32 -42.39 16.81
#